data_AF-A0A1Q6WH48-F1
#
_entry.id   AF-A0A1Q6WH48-F1
#
_cell.length_a   1.000
_cell.length_b   1.000
_cell.length_c   1.000
_cell.angle_alpha   90.00
_cell.angle_beta   90.00
_cell.angle_gamma   90.00
#
_symmetry.space_group_name_H-M   'P 1'
#
loop_
_entity.id
_entity.type
_entity.pdbx_description
1 polymer ?
#
loop_
_entity_poly.entity_id
_entity_poly.type
_entity_poly.pdbx_seq_one_letter_code
_entity_poly.pdbx_strand_id
1 'polypeptide(L)'
;MRWQTTAILAAILIAVGAFYYVYDVRMAPEREKEAARKGRLWTIEPADVNEVTIRRSSDTLTLKREGDRWQMLGPVSARGDRGPIDDALTTIVTAKIDREITAQPASLADFGLDKPAADLTLTTKDGKQLGLQLGAKNPTGVWVYARERDKPAVFVIPDSVLRDSTKPAVDFRDKTILSFERKDVTGLDLALRDDALSLNHAEKGWRITRPRALAADNDVVNDFLDKLQNARVKEFVIDAPRSLEPYGLERPTRVEVHTGKDKDRATKTLLIGATDDKKKGVYALRTGEQSVMLLPEEVWTALPKTVAALRDKTVVAFERDKITRVDVENPRGAFTIVREGDRWQISQPEALLTDQLEAGALVMNVRNLRAQAFLSDDASGLARYVGSPQVKVTLTEKDAPPTTILLAPSTETRGSQATAYAGIAGRGPVVLVDAKALTDLGKSITELRDRSVVGGLDAKAVKRLQLTRDGKAVLLERQGDQEWRMLEPTRRAANAGRVDDVLFGVRALKWKEIVAPKGEDPARYGLDKPTGEITLFRGDGTAIVTLMVGKKDGQRLYVQTKSAPTIYAVEAGQLELPKIPEDFQG
;
A
#
# COMPACT_ATOMS: atom_id res chain seq x y z
N MET A 1 -1.86 55.51 43.49
CA MET A 1 -3.00 54.57 43.36
C MET A 1 -3.55 54.26 44.74
N ARG A 2 -4.87 54.36 44.96
CA ARG A 2 -5.51 54.06 46.25
C ARG A 2 -5.69 52.53 46.37
N TRP A 3 -4.82 51.88 47.15
CA TRP A 3 -4.80 50.42 47.35
C TRP A 3 -6.16 49.81 47.73
N GLN A 4 -6.98 50.53 48.50
CA GLN A 4 -8.33 50.11 48.89
C GLN A 4 -9.26 49.97 47.67
N THR A 5 -9.18 50.89 46.71
CA THR A 5 -9.98 50.82 45.48
C THR A 5 -9.52 49.65 44.60
N THR A 6 -8.21 49.38 44.54
CA THR A 6 -7.65 48.24 43.83
C THR A 6 -8.06 46.90 44.46
N ALA A 7 -8.08 46.81 45.79
CA ALA A 7 -8.52 45.60 46.51
C ALA A 7 -10.01 45.30 46.30
N ILE A 8 -10.88 46.32 46.31
CA ILE A 8 -12.31 46.17 46.01
C ILE A 8 -12.53 45.71 44.57
N LEU A 9 -11.83 46.30 43.61
CA LEU A 9 -11.91 45.91 42.20
C LEU A 9 -11.40 44.47 41.97
N ALA A 10 -10.33 44.06 42.67
CA ALA A 10 -9.84 42.68 42.61
C ALA A 10 -10.86 41.68 43.19
N ALA A 11 -11.50 42.00 44.31
CA ALA A 11 -12.55 41.16 44.90
C ALA A 11 -13.77 41.00 43.97
N ILE A 12 -14.20 42.09 43.31
CA ILE A 12 -15.28 42.06 42.31
C ILE A 12 -14.87 41.20 41.11
N LEU A 13 -13.65 41.36 40.60
CA LEU A 13 -13.16 40.57 39.48
C LEU A 13 -13.14 39.06 39.80
N ILE A 14 -12.72 38.69 41.02
CA ILE A 14 -12.76 37.30 41.49
C ILE A 14 -14.21 36.80 41.58
N ALA A 15 -15.13 37.60 42.10
CA ALA A 15 -16.54 37.21 42.19
C ALA A 15 -17.17 37.01 40.81
N VAL A 16 -16.88 37.88 39.84
CA VAL A 16 -17.34 37.75 38.44
C VAL A 16 -16.70 36.53 37.77
N GLY A 17 -15.40 36.31 37.97
CA GLY A 17 -14.69 35.13 37.44
C GLY A 17 -15.24 33.82 38.02
N ALA A 18 -15.52 33.78 39.34
CA ALA A 18 -16.14 32.64 40.00
C ALA A 18 -17.58 32.41 39.51
N PHE A 19 -18.36 33.48 39.32
CA PHE A 19 -19.70 33.40 38.76
C PHE A 19 -19.68 32.86 37.33
N TYR A 20 -18.82 33.39 36.45
CA TYR A 20 -18.64 32.92 35.07
C TYR A 20 -18.24 31.44 35.03
N TYR A 21 -17.26 31.04 35.84
CA TYR A 21 -16.84 29.64 35.92
C TYR A 21 -17.98 28.72 36.38
N VAL A 22 -18.76 29.11 37.39
CA VAL A 22 -19.88 28.30 37.86
C VAL A 22 -21.02 28.27 36.83
N TYR A 23 -21.38 29.41 36.26
CA TYR A 23 -22.56 29.54 35.40
C TYR A 23 -22.34 29.02 33.97
N ASP A 24 -21.20 29.37 33.34
CA ASP A 24 -20.92 29.07 31.94
C ASP A 24 -19.98 27.88 31.74
N VAL A 25 -19.15 27.51 32.72
CA VAL A 25 -18.28 26.32 32.59
C VAL A 25 -18.87 25.12 33.32
N ARG A 26 -19.33 25.29 34.56
CA ARG A 26 -19.82 24.17 35.39
C ARG A 26 -21.30 23.85 35.16
N MET A 27 -22.17 24.86 35.03
CA MET A 27 -23.62 24.67 34.88
C MET A 27 -24.09 24.63 33.42
N ALA A 28 -23.32 25.12 32.45
CA ALA A 28 -23.72 25.09 31.04
C ALA A 28 -24.03 23.67 30.53
N PRO A 29 -23.23 22.62 30.82
CA PRO A 29 -23.52 21.27 30.34
C PRO A 29 -24.87 20.72 30.84
N GLU A 30 -25.26 21.05 32.07
CA GLU A 30 -26.52 20.58 32.64
C GLU A 30 -27.70 21.37 32.08
N ARG A 31 -27.57 22.70 31.92
CA ARG A 31 -28.56 23.54 31.25
C ARG A 31 -28.79 23.13 29.79
N GLU A 32 -27.73 22.80 29.07
CA GLU A 32 -27.81 22.32 27.69
C GLU A 32 -28.55 20.98 27.62
N LYS A 33 -28.29 20.05 28.55
CA LYS A 33 -29.06 18.80 28.65
C LYS A 33 -30.54 19.04 28.96
N GLU A 34 -30.85 19.92 29.92
CA GLU A 34 -32.23 20.29 30.26
C GLU A 34 -32.96 20.92 29.06
N ALA A 35 -32.31 21.85 28.36
CA ALA A 35 -32.84 22.47 27.15
C ALA A 35 -33.00 21.43 26.01
N ALA A 36 -32.07 20.49 25.87
CA ALA A 36 -32.15 19.41 24.89
C ALA A 36 -33.29 18.41 25.19
N ARG A 37 -33.61 18.20 26.48
CA ARG A 37 -34.74 17.37 26.94
C ARG A 37 -36.09 18.06 26.80
N LYS A 38 -36.13 19.39 26.75
CA LYS A 38 -37.38 20.14 26.58
C LYS A 38 -38.11 19.71 25.29
N GLY A 39 -39.36 19.28 25.47
CA GLY A 39 -40.25 18.81 24.40
C GLY A 39 -40.08 17.35 23.99
N ARG A 40 -39.12 16.61 24.59
CA ARG A 40 -39.00 15.15 24.35
C ARG A 40 -40.21 14.41 24.91
N LEU A 41 -40.54 13.27 24.30
CA LEU A 41 -41.58 12.36 24.80
C LEU A 41 -41.23 11.80 26.19
N TRP A 42 -39.97 11.40 26.39
CA TRP A 42 -39.45 10.90 27.65
C TRP A 42 -38.18 11.64 28.08
N THR A 43 -37.90 11.64 29.38
CA THR A 43 -36.74 12.33 29.99
C THR A 43 -35.54 11.40 30.24
N ILE A 44 -35.57 10.18 29.70
CA ILE A 44 -34.49 9.18 29.81
C ILE A 44 -33.39 9.42 28.76
N GLU A 45 -32.22 8.81 28.95
CA GLU A 45 -31.16 8.77 27.95
C GLU A 45 -31.12 7.40 27.23
N PRO A 46 -30.60 7.33 25.99
CA PRO A 46 -30.44 6.06 25.27
C PRO A 46 -29.66 5.00 26.07
N ALA A 47 -28.68 5.43 26.84
CA ALA A 47 -27.88 4.56 27.69
C ALA A 47 -28.66 3.93 28.86
N ASP A 48 -29.84 4.45 29.19
CA ASP A 48 -30.71 3.92 30.25
C ASP A 48 -31.56 2.74 29.76
N VAL A 49 -31.64 2.51 28.45
CA VAL A 49 -32.44 1.44 27.84
C VAL A 49 -31.64 0.14 27.76
N ASN A 50 -32.21 -0.92 28.31
CA ASN A 50 -31.64 -2.27 28.32
C ASN A 50 -32.30 -3.20 27.30
N GLU A 51 -33.56 -2.94 26.93
CA GLU A 51 -34.29 -3.74 25.94
C GLU A 51 -35.18 -2.86 25.07
N VAL A 52 -35.25 -3.18 23.78
CA VAL A 52 -36.11 -2.55 22.79
C VAL A 52 -36.91 -3.66 22.13
N THR A 53 -38.24 -3.61 22.26
CA THR A 53 -39.16 -4.47 21.51
C THR A 53 -39.97 -3.61 20.54
N ILE A 54 -39.97 -3.97 19.26
CA ILE A 54 -40.75 -3.31 18.22
C ILE A 54 -41.65 -4.34 17.56
N ARG A 55 -42.96 -4.21 17.75
CA ARG A 55 -43.96 -5.02 17.08
C ARG A 55 -44.41 -4.33 15.81
N ARG A 56 -44.39 -5.06 14.70
CA ARG A 56 -44.81 -4.62 13.37
C ARG A 56 -45.76 -5.65 12.79
N SER A 57 -46.37 -5.34 11.65
CA SER A 57 -47.20 -6.32 10.94
C SER A 57 -46.40 -7.51 10.41
N SER A 58 -45.12 -7.32 10.09
CA SER A 58 -44.23 -8.35 9.53
C SER A 58 -43.59 -9.26 10.58
N ASP A 59 -43.20 -8.70 11.72
CA ASP A 59 -42.32 -9.34 12.70
C ASP A 59 -42.38 -8.64 14.07
N THR A 60 -41.73 -9.26 15.05
CA THR A 60 -41.40 -8.62 16.33
C THR A 60 -39.89 -8.63 16.51
N LEU A 61 -39.29 -7.44 16.48
CA LEU A 61 -37.87 -7.23 16.71
C LEU A 61 -37.65 -7.02 18.21
N THR A 62 -36.85 -7.89 18.83
CA THR A 62 -36.46 -7.73 20.24
C THR A 62 -34.94 -7.64 20.33
N LEU A 63 -34.45 -6.53 20.83
CA LEU A 63 -33.03 -6.23 21.02
C LEU A 63 -32.77 -6.05 22.51
N LYS A 64 -31.77 -6.76 23.04
CA LYS A 64 -31.39 -6.72 24.45
C LYS A 64 -29.92 -6.42 24.60
N ARG A 65 -29.59 -5.51 25.52
CA ARG A 65 -28.21 -5.14 25.83
C ARG A 65 -27.63 -6.16 26.82
N GLU A 66 -26.45 -6.69 26.50
CA GLU A 66 -25.67 -7.63 27.32
C GLU A 66 -24.26 -7.07 27.53
N GLY A 67 -24.06 -6.38 28.66
CA GLY A 67 -22.85 -5.57 28.89
C GLY A 67 -22.76 -4.45 27.84
N ASP A 68 -21.68 -4.45 27.06
CA ASP A 68 -21.45 -3.47 25.99
C ASP A 68 -21.96 -3.89 24.61
N ARG A 69 -22.55 -5.09 24.49
CA ARG A 69 -23.04 -5.66 23.23
C ARG A 69 -24.56 -5.67 23.16
N TRP A 70 -25.09 -5.72 21.95
CA TRP A 70 -26.50 -5.96 21.70
C TRP A 70 -26.71 -7.39 21.19
N GLN A 71 -27.80 -8.01 21.63
CA GLN A 71 -28.27 -9.30 21.16
C GLN A 71 -29.68 -9.13 20.59
N MET A 72 -29.92 -9.70 19.42
CA MET A 72 -31.25 -9.87 18.86
C MET A 72 -31.84 -11.19 19.37
N LEU A 73 -32.99 -11.10 20.02
CA LEU A 73 -33.72 -12.25 20.55
C LEU A 73 -34.84 -12.71 19.59
N GLY A 74 -35.34 -11.81 18.74
CA GLY A 74 -36.35 -12.07 17.74
C GLY A 74 -36.26 -11.04 16.59
N PRO A 75 -36.68 -11.37 15.35
CA PRO A 75 -37.34 -12.62 14.94
C PRO A 75 -36.40 -13.84 14.85
N VAL A 76 -35.08 -13.61 14.91
CA VAL A 76 -34.05 -14.66 14.97
C VAL A 76 -33.08 -14.36 16.11
N SER A 77 -32.48 -15.40 16.70
CA SER A 77 -31.43 -15.22 17.70
C SER A 77 -30.10 -14.92 17.01
N ALA A 78 -29.58 -13.70 17.17
CA ALA A 78 -28.37 -13.26 16.49
C ALA A 78 -27.67 -12.13 17.27
N ARG A 79 -26.40 -11.88 16.93
CA ARG A 79 -25.68 -10.69 17.42
C ARG A 79 -26.31 -9.42 16.84
N GLY A 80 -26.48 -8.41 17.69
CA GLY A 80 -26.97 -7.09 17.30
C GLY A 80 -25.83 -6.16 16.92
N ASP A 81 -25.99 -5.43 15.81
CA ASP A 81 -25.04 -4.39 15.41
C ASP A 81 -25.26 -3.14 16.26
N ARG A 82 -24.22 -2.75 17.01
CA ARG A 82 -24.32 -1.64 17.93
C ARG A 82 -24.65 -0.32 17.25
N GLY A 83 -24.08 -0.04 16.07
CA GLY A 83 -24.25 1.25 15.39
C GLY A 83 -25.71 1.53 15.03
N PRO A 84 -26.33 0.73 14.14
CA PRO A 84 -27.72 0.88 13.75
C PRO A 84 -28.70 0.85 14.92
N ILE A 85 -28.43 0.04 15.95
CA ILE A 85 -29.29 -0.06 17.14
C ILE A 85 -29.20 1.22 17.98
N ASP A 86 -28.00 1.66 18.35
CA ASP A 86 -27.80 2.86 19.17
C ASP A 86 -28.29 4.12 18.42
N ASP A 87 -28.15 4.18 17.09
CA ASP A 87 -28.68 5.27 16.25
C ASP A 87 -30.21 5.31 16.29
N ALA A 88 -30.88 4.18 16.03
CA ALA A 88 -32.34 4.10 16.08
C ALA A 88 -32.87 4.43 17.48
N LEU A 89 -32.23 3.90 18.52
CA LEU A 89 -32.57 4.18 19.91
C LEU A 89 -32.42 5.66 20.25
N THR A 90 -31.37 6.30 19.77
CA THR A 90 -31.16 7.75 19.94
C THR A 90 -32.27 8.54 19.25
N THR A 91 -32.63 8.20 18.00
CA THR A 91 -33.76 8.84 17.32
C THR A 91 -35.05 8.71 18.12
N ILE A 92 -35.35 7.53 18.66
CA ILE A 92 -36.58 7.26 19.41
C ILE A 92 -36.60 8.03 20.75
N VAL A 93 -35.53 7.94 21.54
CA VAL A 93 -35.46 8.52 22.89
C VAL A 93 -35.39 10.05 22.84
N THR A 94 -34.73 10.62 21.84
CA THR A 94 -34.58 12.07 21.70
C THR A 94 -35.72 12.74 20.92
N ALA A 95 -36.69 11.95 20.45
CA ALA A 95 -37.84 12.45 19.69
C ALA A 95 -38.63 13.49 20.48
N LYS A 96 -38.88 14.64 19.84
CA LYS A 96 -39.69 15.71 20.38
C LYS A 96 -41.12 15.66 19.85
N ILE A 97 -42.07 15.91 20.73
CA ILE A 97 -43.45 16.17 20.35
C ILE A 97 -43.48 17.52 19.64
N ASP A 98 -43.91 17.54 18.36
CA ASP A 98 -44.05 18.78 17.59
C ASP A 98 -45.29 19.54 18.04
N ARG A 99 -46.43 18.83 18.07
CA ARG A 99 -47.70 19.34 18.62
C ARG A 99 -48.63 18.19 18.99
N GLU A 100 -49.52 18.47 19.94
CA GLU A 100 -50.69 17.63 20.20
C GLU A 100 -51.76 17.90 19.13
N ILE A 101 -52.42 16.84 18.65
CA ILE A 101 -53.50 16.91 17.65
C ILE A 101 -54.87 16.84 18.34
N THR A 102 -55.01 15.94 19.31
CA THR A 102 -56.21 15.81 20.12
C THR A 102 -55.91 15.13 21.44
N ALA A 103 -56.43 15.67 22.55
CA ALA A 103 -56.33 15.07 23.87
C ALA A 103 -57.18 13.79 24.01
N GLN A 104 -58.28 13.71 23.25
CA GLN A 104 -59.23 12.59 23.28
C GLN A 104 -59.76 12.33 21.85
N PRO A 105 -59.11 11.45 21.08
CA PRO A 105 -59.54 11.12 19.72
C PRO A 105 -60.88 10.39 19.73
N ALA A 106 -61.81 10.77 18.84
CA ALA A 106 -63.07 10.04 18.63
C ALA A 106 -62.84 8.67 17.96
N SER A 107 -61.80 8.57 17.12
CA SER A 107 -61.39 7.37 16.39
C SER A 107 -59.88 7.32 16.28
N LEU A 108 -59.27 6.19 16.68
CA LEU A 108 -57.82 5.97 16.48
C LEU A 108 -57.49 5.57 15.03
N ALA A 109 -58.48 5.07 14.29
CA ALA A 109 -58.31 4.67 12.90
C ALA A 109 -57.99 5.86 11.99
N ASP A 110 -58.50 7.05 12.31
CA ASP A 110 -58.25 8.30 11.58
C ASP A 110 -56.75 8.67 11.56
N PHE A 111 -55.99 8.15 12.54
CA PHE A 111 -54.56 8.37 12.72
C PHE A 111 -53.73 7.11 12.40
N GLY A 112 -54.37 6.01 12.01
CA GLY A 112 -53.72 4.69 11.84
C GLY A 112 -53.18 4.10 13.14
N LEU A 113 -53.73 4.48 14.30
CA LEU A 113 -53.30 4.03 15.63
C LEU A 113 -54.14 2.86 16.18
N ASP A 114 -55.21 2.48 15.48
CA ASP A 114 -55.95 1.23 15.72
C ASP A 114 -55.14 0.00 15.29
N LYS A 115 -54.37 0.15 14.21
CA LYS A 115 -53.39 -0.81 13.69
C LYS A 115 -52.06 -0.10 13.45
N PRO A 116 -51.30 0.19 14.52
CA PRO A 116 -50.09 0.98 14.41
C PRO A 116 -49.08 0.31 13.47
N ALA A 117 -48.39 1.12 12.67
CA ALA A 117 -47.30 0.68 11.80
C ALA A 117 -46.11 0.13 12.62
N ALA A 118 -45.90 0.66 13.83
CA ALA A 118 -44.98 0.11 14.81
C ALA A 118 -45.48 0.37 16.24
N ASP A 119 -45.38 -0.62 17.11
CA ASP A 119 -45.64 -0.52 18.55
C ASP A 119 -44.35 -0.83 19.32
N LEU A 120 -43.76 0.21 19.91
CA LEU A 120 -42.48 0.16 20.60
C LEU A 120 -42.65 -0.04 22.09
N THR A 121 -41.75 -0.79 22.69
CA THR A 121 -41.58 -0.91 24.14
C THR A 121 -40.10 -0.81 24.46
N LEU A 122 -39.73 0.23 25.20
CA LEU A 122 -38.39 0.40 25.76
C LEU A 122 -38.44 -0.06 27.22
N THR A 123 -37.56 -0.97 27.61
CA THR A 123 -37.36 -1.34 29.01
C THR A 123 -36.06 -0.74 29.50
N THR A 124 -36.14 0.13 30.50
CA THR A 124 -34.97 0.77 31.10
C THR A 124 -34.28 -0.14 32.12
N LYS A 125 -33.06 0.22 32.52
CA LYS A 125 -32.24 -0.53 33.49
C LYS A 125 -32.91 -0.72 34.86
N ASP A 126 -33.78 0.19 35.26
CA ASP A 126 -34.59 0.13 36.49
C ASP A 126 -35.88 -0.70 36.32
N GLY A 127 -36.10 -1.30 35.14
CA GLY A 127 -37.26 -2.14 34.84
C GLY A 127 -38.51 -1.38 34.40
N LYS A 128 -38.46 -0.05 34.29
CA LYS A 128 -39.61 0.74 33.79
C LYS A 128 -39.83 0.46 32.30
N GLN A 129 -41.09 0.31 31.91
CA GLN A 129 -41.50 0.12 30.52
C GLN A 129 -42.11 1.41 29.97
N LEU A 130 -41.62 1.83 28.80
CA LEU A 130 -42.10 2.99 28.07
C LEU A 130 -42.65 2.54 26.72
N GLY A 131 -43.92 2.84 26.45
CA GLY A 131 -44.62 2.38 25.25
C GLY A 131 -44.96 3.53 24.29
N LEU A 132 -44.71 3.34 22.99
CA LEU A 132 -45.05 4.32 21.95
C LEU A 132 -45.65 3.61 20.73
N GLN A 133 -46.86 4.00 20.36
CA GLN A 133 -47.53 3.54 19.16
C GLN A 133 -47.35 4.57 18.05
N LEU A 134 -46.95 4.12 16.87
CA LEU A 134 -46.75 4.95 15.68
C LEU A 134 -47.77 4.55 14.61
N GLY A 135 -48.58 5.51 14.19
CA GLY A 135 -49.65 5.33 13.21
C GLY A 135 -49.24 5.76 11.81
N ALA A 136 -50.19 6.36 11.10
CA ALA A 136 -50.01 6.87 9.74
C ALA A 136 -49.12 8.12 9.70
N LYS A 137 -48.48 8.34 8.55
CA LYS A 137 -47.84 9.63 8.26
C LYS A 137 -48.90 10.70 8.06
N ASN A 138 -48.59 11.92 8.45
CA ASN A 138 -49.43 13.07 8.13
C ASN A 138 -49.37 13.37 6.61
N PRO A 139 -50.27 14.20 6.05
CA PRO A 139 -50.33 14.45 4.60
C PRO A 139 -49.04 14.98 3.96
N THR A 140 -48.22 15.74 4.72
CA THR A 140 -46.94 16.27 4.22
C THR A 140 -45.81 15.24 4.28
N GLY A 141 -46.00 14.12 4.98
CA GLY A 141 -45.01 13.06 5.16
C GLY A 141 -43.87 13.38 6.13
N VAL A 142 -43.86 14.58 6.72
CA VAL A 142 -42.80 15.08 7.63
C VAL A 142 -42.98 14.55 9.05
N TRP A 143 -44.23 14.28 9.45
CA TRP A 143 -44.56 13.79 10.78
C TRP A 143 -45.34 12.49 10.72
N VAL A 144 -45.30 11.75 11.83
CA VAL A 144 -46.11 10.56 12.08
C VAL A 144 -47.02 10.81 13.27
N TYR A 145 -48.28 10.36 13.17
CA TYR A 145 -49.17 10.35 14.33
C TYR A 145 -48.68 9.32 15.34
N ALA A 146 -48.61 9.72 16.60
CA ALA A 146 -48.08 8.91 17.66
C ALA A 146 -48.92 9.03 18.92
N ARG A 147 -48.85 7.98 19.75
CA ARG A 147 -49.56 7.89 21.02
C ARG A 147 -48.71 7.14 22.02
N GLU A 148 -48.52 7.72 23.20
CA GLU A 148 -47.91 7.00 24.31
C GLU A 148 -48.88 5.93 24.81
N ARG A 149 -48.38 4.73 25.08
CA ARG A 149 -49.21 3.62 25.54
C ARG A 149 -49.96 4.02 26.81
N ASP A 150 -51.22 3.60 26.91
CA ASP A 150 -52.13 3.86 28.03
C ASP A 150 -52.52 5.34 28.25
N LYS A 151 -52.12 6.27 27.36
CA LYS A 151 -52.59 7.67 27.37
C LYS A 151 -53.52 7.94 26.18
N PRO A 152 -54.56 8.77 26.30
CA PRO A 152 -55.51 9.00 25.20
C PRO A 152 -55.00 9.98 24.14
N ALA A 153 -54.09 10.89 24.49
CA ALA A 153 -53.67 11.98 23.61
C ALA A 153 -52.93 11.47 22.36
N VAL A 154 -53.30 12.01 21.21
CA VAL A 154 -52.63 11.81 19.92
C VAL A 154 -51.84 13.07 19.59
N PHE A 155 -50.57 12.87 19.26
CA PHE A 155 -49.65 13.94 18.90
C PHE A 155 -48.87 13.54 17.64
N VAL A 156 -48.04 14.45 17.16
CA VAL A 156 -47.15 14.19 16.02
C VAL A 156 -45.69 14.33 16.41
N ILE A 157 -44.86 13.44 15.89
CA ILE A 157 -43.39 13.43 16.03
C ILE A 157 -42.74 13.30 14.64
N PRO A 158 -41.44 13.61 14.49
CA PRO A 158 -40.76 13.48 13.20
C PRO A 158 -40.86 12.07 12.59
N ASP A 159 -41.00 11.96 11.27
CA ASP A 159 -41.10 10.68 10.56
C ASP A 159 -39.90 9.75 10.79
N SER A 160 -38.74 10.31 11.16
CA SER A 160 -37.51 9.56 11.45
C SER A 160 -37.72 8.48 12.50
N VAL A 161 -38.58 8.72 13.48
CA VAL A 161 -38.91 7.73 14.51
C VAL A 161 -39.59 6.51 13.89
N LEU A 162 -40.59 6.73 13.02
CA LEU A 162 -41.25 5.65 12.31
C LEU A 162 -40.27 4.93 11.38
N ARG A 163 -39.51 5.68 10.58
CA ARG A 163 -38.54 5.13 9.62
C ARG A 163 -37.51 4.22 10.29
N ASP A 164 -36.90 4.66 11.40
CA ASP A 164 -35.95 3.85 12.15
C ASP A 164 -36.62 2.66 12.85
N SER A 165 -37.83 2.88 13.38
CA SER A 165 -38.63 1.82 14.01
C SER A 165 -39.13 0.77 13.02
N THR A 166 -39.14 1.03 11.72
CA THR A 166 -39.60 0.09 10.68
C THR A 166 -38.46 -0.50 9.84
N LYS A 167 -37.19 -0.21 10.16
CA LYS A 167 -36.02 -0.81 9.47
C LYS A 167 -36.09 -2.35 9.54
N PRO A 168 -35.80 -3.07 8.45
CA PRO A 168 -35.76 -4.53 8.46
C PRO A 168 -34.89 -5.09 9.59
N ALA A 169 -35.29 -6.21 10.21
CA ALA A 169 -34.51 -6.81 11.30
C ALA A 169 -33.04 -7.08 10.91
N VAL A 170 -32.78 -7.46 9.67
CA VAL A 170 -31.43 -7.72 9.15
C VAL A 170 -30.48 -6.51 9.25
N ASP A 171 -31.00 -5.28 9.25
CA ASP A 171 -30.20 -4.06 9.39
C ASP A 171 -29.68 -3.84 10.81
N PHE A 172 -30.27 -4.54 11.79
CA PHE A 172 -29.81 -4.55 13.18
C PHE A 172 -28.93 -5.75 13.51
N ARG A 173 -28.65 -6.65 12.56
CA ARG A 173 -27.74 -7.79 12.78
C ARG A 173 -26.29 -7.39 12.57
N ASP A 174 -25.40 -7.88 13.43
CA ASP A 174 -23.95 -7.66 13.32
C ASP A 174 -23.40 -8.32 12.04
N LYS A 175 -22.93 -7.49 11.11
CA LYS A 175 -22.38 -7.93 9.82
C LYS A 175 -20.87 -8.22 9.88
N THR A 176 -20.26 -8.18 11.05
CA THR A 176 -18.83 -8.50 11.24
C THR A 176 -18.58 -10.00 11.06
N ILE A 177 -17.64 -10.39 10.20
CA ILE A 177 -17.33 -11.80 9.93
C ILE A 177 -16.64 -12.44 11.14
N LEU A 178 -15.54 -11.85 11.58
CA LEU A 178 -14.81 -12.21 12.80
C LEU A 178 -14.32 -10.94 13.48
N SER A 179 -14.48 -10.85 14.79
CA SER A 179 -14.03 -9.70 15.59
C SER A 179 -12.76 -10.07 16.35
N PHE A 180 -11.66 -9.40 16.00
CA PHE A 180 -10.35 -9.50 16.63
C PHE A 180 -9.54 -8.21 16.40
N GLU A 181 -8.57 -7.95 17.26
CA GLU A 181 -7.63 -6.84 17.18
C GLU A 181 -6.33 -7.32 16.53
N ARG A 182 -5.85 -6.64 15.48
CA ARG A 182 -4.69 -7.11 14.69
C ARG A 182 -3.42 -7.23 15.52
N LYS A 183 -3.19 -6.27 16.42
CA LYS A 183 -2.04 -6.24 17.33
C LYS A 183 -2.02 -7.41 18.32
N ASP A 184 -3.17 -8.03 18.58
CA ASP A 184 -3.30 -9.11 19.55
C ASP A 184 -3.23 -10.48 18.90
N VAL A 185 -3.20 -10.57 17.55
CA VAL A 185 -3.11 -11.84 16.82
C VAL A 185 -1.73 -12.48 17.06
N THR A 186 -1.74 -13.71 17.56
CA THR A 186 -0.53 -14.49 17.85
C THR A 186 -0.39 -15.74 17.00
N GLY A 187 -1.46 -16.17 16.31
CA GLY A 187 -1.43 -17.34 15.44
C GLY A 187 -2.59 -17.41 14.46
N LEU A 188 -2.42 -18.24 13.44
CA LEU A 188 -3.42 -18.55 12.42
C LEU A 188 -3.35 -20.04 12.10
N ASP A 189 -4.45 -20.75 12.27
CA ASP A 189 -4.59 -22.16 11.87
C ASP A 189 -5.63 -22.28 10.75
N LEU A 190 -5.26 -22.99 9.67
CA LEU A 190 -6.10 -23.28 8.52
C LEU A 190 -6.23 -24.80 8.38
N ALA A 191 -7.40 -25.35 8.69
CA ALA A 191 -7.72 -26.74 8.36
C ALA A 191 -8.42 -26.77 6.99
N LEU A 192 -7.67 -27.17 5.98
CA LEU A 192 -8.15 -27.37 4.62
C LEU A 192 -8.69 -28.80 4.48
N ARG A 193 -9.23 -29.15 3.31
CA ARG A 193 -9.80 -30.51 3.10
C ARG A 193 -8.77 -31.62 3.28
N ASP A 194 -7.57 -31.43 2.74
CA ASP A 194 -6.53 -32.47 2.66
C ASP A 194 -5.21 -32.06 3.34
N ASP A 195 -5.14 -30.86 3.90
CA ASP A 195 -3.91 -30.30 4.48
C ASP A 195 -4.24 -29.37 5.67
N ALA A 196 -3.25 -29.11 6.51
CA ALA A 196 -3.36 -28.18 7.62
C ALA A 196 -2.15 -27.25 7.66
N LEU A 197 -2.43 -25.94 7.71
CA LEU A 197 -1.41 -24.91 7.78
C LEU A 197 -1.52 -24.23 9.14
N SER A 198 -0.44 -24.23 9.90
CA SER A 198 -0.36 -23.54 11.19
C SER A 198 0.71 -22.47 11.13
N LEU A 199 0.40 -21.27 11.61
CA LEU A 199 1.31 -20.15 11.68
C LEU A 199 1.31 -19.54 13.08
N ASN A 200 2.47 -19.10 13.52
CA ASN A 200 2.61 -18.27 14.71
C ASN A 200 3.31 -16.96 14.38
N HIS A 201 2.97 -15.92 15.13
CA HIS A 201 3.65 -14.64 15.07
C HIS A 201 4.81 -14.64 16.08
N ALA A 202 6.05 -14.60 15.58
CA ALA A 202 7.27 -14.58 16.38
C ALA A 202 7.97 -13.21 16.32
N GLU A 203 9.10 -13.03 17.03
CA GLU A 203 9.83 -11.75 17.06
C GLU A 203 10.25 -11.24 15.68
N LYS A 204 10.59 -12.16 14.76
CA LYS A 204 11.00 -11.85 13.38
C LYS A 204 9.83 -11.89 12.38
N GLY A 205 8.60 -11.87 12.86
CA GLY A 205 7.38 -11.95 12.06
C GLY A 205 6.76 -13.35 12.01
N TRP A 206 5.88 -13.57 11.04
CA TRP A 206 5.13 -14.80 10.86
C TRP A 206 6.01 -15.99 10.46
N ARG A 207 5.74 -17.15 11.07
CA ARG A 207 6.38 -18.42 10.72
C ARG A 207 5.34 -19.51 10.51
N ILE A 208 5.55 -20.31 9.48
CA ILE A 208 4.81 -21.55 9.27
C ILE A 208 5.39 -22.59 10.24
N THR A 209 4.53 -23.27 10.96
CA THR A 209 4.87 -24.34 11.91
C THR A 209 4.37 -25.71 11.45
N ARG A 210 3.27 -25.75 10.68
CA ARG A 210 2.77 -26.96 10.01
C ARG A 210 2.53 -26.71 8.51
N PRO A 211 2.84 -27.69 7.65
CA PRO A 211 3.33 -29.04 7.96
C PRO A 211 4.81 -29.12 8.37
N ARG A 212 5.59 -28.04 8.20
CA ARG A 212 7.00 -27.95 8.62
C ARG A 212 7.39 -26.51 8.94
N ALA A 213 8.48 -26.33 9.68
CA ALA A 213 8.95 -25.02 10.13
C ALA A 213 9.58 -24.21 8.98
N LEU A 214 8.94 -23.12 8.55
CA LEU A 214 9.42 -22.23 7.47
C LEU A 214 9.15 -20.76 7.81
N ALA A 215 9.89 -19.84 7.18
CA ALA A 215 9.54 -18.42 7.20
C ALA A 215 8.26 -18.21 6.36
N ALA A 216 7.33 -17.41 6.89
CA ALA A 216 6.15 -16.99 6.16
C ALA A 216 6.37 -15.60 5.54
N ASP A 217 5.72 -15.38 4.41
CA ASP A 217 5.57 -14.06 3.81
C ASP A 217 4.62 -13.23 4.69
N ASN A 218 5.18 -12.23 5.35
CA ASN A 218 4.45 -11.40 6.30
C ASN A 218 3.36 -10.58 5.61
N ASP A 219 3.59 -10.12 4.39
CA ASP A 219 2.64 -9.30 3.64
C ASP A 219 1.42 -10.15 3.26
N VAL A 220 1.64 -11.37 2.76
CA VAL A 220 0.55 -12.31 2.43
C VAL A 220 -0.34 -12.62 3.65
N VAL A 221 0.28 -12.90 4.80
CA VAL A 221 -0.48 -13.22 6.03
C VAL A 221 -1.25 -11.99 6.52
N ASN A 222 -0.62 -10.82 6.49
CA ASN A 222 -1.26 -9.59 6.95
C ASN A 222 -2.40 -9.15 6.04
N ASP A 223 -2.22 -9.22 4.72
CA ASP A 223 -3.26 -8.94 3.73
C ASP A 223 -4.48 -9.84 3.93
N PHE A 224 -4.27 -11.13 4.23
CA PHE A 224 -5.36 -12.06 4.51
C PHE A 224 -6.13 -11.67 5.78
N LEU A 225 -5.42 -11.40 6.88
CA LEU A 225 -6.03 -11.02 8.15
C LEU A 225 -6.78 -9.68 8.05
N ASP A 226 -6.25 -8.72 7.28
CA ASP A 226 -6.90 -7.43 7.02
C ASP A 226 -8.19 -7.61 6.22
N LYS A 227 -8.17 -8.44 5.17
CA LYS A 227 -9.38 -8.77 4.40
C LYS A 227 -10.42 -9.47 5.26
N LEU A 228 -10.00 -10.39 6.14
CA LEU A 228 -10.89 -11.10 7.05
C LEU A 228 -11.54 -10.17 8.09
N GLN A 229 -10.77 -9.21 8.64
CA GLN A 229 -11.27 -8.24 9.62
C GLN A 229 -12.21 -7.20 9.00
N ASN A 230 -11.90 -6.72 7.79
CA ASN A 230 -12.61 -5.62 7.15
C ASN A 230 -13.84 -6.08 6.34
N ALA A 231 -13.88 -7.34 5.91
CA ALA A 231 -15.03 -7.86 5.19
C ALA A 231 -16.30 -7.87 6.07
N ARG A 232 -17.44 -7.79 5.39
CA ARG A 232 -18.77 -7.77 6.01
C ARG A 232 -19.65 -8.86 5.39
N VAL A 233 -20.56 -9.40 6.17
CA VAL A 233 -21.58 -10.35 5.71
C VAL A 233 -22.40 -9.70 4.59
N LYS A 234 -22.48 -10.37 3.44
CA LYS A 234 -23.26 -9.92 2.29
C LYS A 234 -24.74 -10.25 2.46
N GLU A 235 -25.00 -11.46 2.95
CA GLU A 235 -26.37 -11.99 3.12
C GLU A 235 -26.39 -12.95 4.31
N PHE A 236 -27.44 -12.90 5.13
CA PHE A 236 -27.77 -13.98 6.06
C PHE A 236 -28.73 -14.92 5.33
N VAL A 237 -28.20 -16.07 4.91
CA VAL A 237 -28.85 -16.96 3.93
C VAL A 237 -29.98 -17.74 4.59
N ILE A 238 -29.69 -18.33 5.76
CA ILE A 238 -30.66 -19.12 6.52
C ILE A 238 -30.23 -19.20 7.98
N ASP A 239 -31.19 -19.13 8.89
CA ASP A 239 -31.01 -19.32 10.32
C ASP A 239 -31.44 -20.74 10.70
N ALA A 240 -30.61 -21.45 11.48
CA ALA A 240 -30.84 -22.81 11.95
C ALA A 240 -31.27 -23.80 10.84
N PRO A 241 -30.47 -23.98 9.77
CA PRO A 241 -30.82 -24.90 8.69
C PRO A 241 -30.85 -26.35 9.17
N ARG A 242 -31.74 -27.15 8.59
CA ARG A 242 -31.85 -28.59 8.88
C ARG A 242 -30.63 -29.40 8.42
N SER A 243 -29.90 -28.90 7.41
CA SER A 243 -28.68 -29.50 6.89
C SER A 243 -27.68 -28.40 6.48
N LEU A 244 -26.40 -28.67 6.71
CA LEU A 244 -25.27 -27.83 6.31
C LEU A 244 -24.66 -28.25 4.96
N GLU A 245 -25.09 -29.39 4.42
CA GLU A 245 -24.61 -29.95 3.15
C GLU A 245 -24.77 -28.99 1.96
N PRO A 246 -25.93 -28.33 1.74
CA PRO A 246 -26.12 -27.45 0.57
C PRO A 246 -25.14 -26.27 0.53
N TYR A 247 -24.55 -25.94 1.68
CA TYR A 247 -23.64 -24.83 1.86
C TYR A 247 -22.17 -25.28 1.91
N GLY A 248 -21.90 -26.58 1.76
CA GLY A 248 -20.56 -27.17 1.88
C GLY A 248 -19.96 -27.08 3.29
N LEU A 249 -20.82 -26.91 4.32
CA LEU A 249 -20.40 -26.67 5.70
C LEU A 249 -20.31 -27.95 6.55
N GLU A 250 -20.56 -29.14 5.98
CA GLU A 250 -20.27 -30.43 6.62
C GLU A 250 -18.78 -30.79 6.58
N ARG A 251 -18.06 -30.34 5.54
CA ARG A 251 -16.60 -30.47 5.40
C ARG A 251 -15.99 -29.11 5.07
N PRO A 252 -16.09 -28.14 6.00
CA PRO A 252 -15.68 -26.78 5.75
C PRO A 252 -14.15 -26.65 5.79
N THR A 253 -13.66 -25.59 5.16
CA THR A 253 -12.35 -25.05 5.51
C THR A 253 -12.48 -24.29 6.83
N ARG A 254 -11.72 -24.69 7.86
CA ARG A 254 -11.73 -24.02 9.16
C ARG A 254 -10.60 -23.00 9.23
N VAL A 255 -10.94 -21.74 9.53
CA VAL A 255 -10.01 -20.65 9.78
C VAL A 255 -10.08 -20.28 11.26
N GLU A 256 -8.96 -20.39 11.96
CA GLU A 256 -8.84 -20.06 13.38
C GLU A 256 -7.82 -18.94 13.56
N VAL A 257 -8.28 -17.82 14.11
CA VAL A 257 -7.41 -16.70 14.51
C VAL A 257 -7.20 -16.78 16.01
N HIS A 258 -5.95 -16.93 16.43
CA HIS A 258 -5.56 -16.97 17.83
C HIS A 258 -5.10 -15.58 18.27
N THR A 259 -5.63 -15.08 19.37
CA THR A 259 -5.29 -13.77 19.95
C THR A 259 -4.85 -13.90 21.41
N GLY A 260 -4.07 -12.93 21.89
CA GLY A 260 -3.64 -12.87 23.28
C GLY A 260 -2.53 -13.87 23.63
N LYS A 261 -2.05 -13.80 24.88
CA LYS A 261 -1.01 -14.67 25.43
C LYS A 261 -1.49 -15.30 26.74
N ASP A 262 -0.93 -16.46 27.08
CA ASP A 262 -1.17 -17.16 28.35
C ASP A 262 -2.65 -17.27 28.74
N LYS A 263 -3.07 -16.58 29.81
CA LYS A 263 -4.43 -16.63 30.37
C LYS A 263 -5.45 -15.84 29.54
N ASP A 264 -5.00 -14.92 28.69
CA ASP A 264 -5.85 -14.10 27.83
C ASP A 264 -6.01 -14.70 26.41
N ARG A 265 -5.52 -15.93 26.19
CA ARG A 265 -5.63 -16.60 24.90
C ARG A 265 -7.10 -16.82 24.52
N ALA A 266 -7.46 -16.33 23.34
CA ALA A 266 -8.76 -16.58 22.73
C ALA A 266 -8.59 -17.09 21.31
N THR A 267 -9.53 -17.92 20.86
CA THR A 267 -9.58 -18.41 19.48
C THR A 267 -10.90 -18.00 18.87
N LYS A 268 -10.84 -17.43 17.66
CA LYS A 268 -12.01 -17.07 16.86
C LYS A 268 -12.05 -17.97 15.62
N THR A 269 -13.15 -18.70 15.45
CA THR A 269 -13.26 -19.73 14.41
C THR A 269 -14.35 -19.40 13.41
N LEU A 270 -13.97 -19.37 12.13
CA LEU A 270 -14.87 -19.27 10.99
C LEU A 270 -14.80 -20.56 10.15
N LEU A 271 -15.96 -21.14 9.87
CA LEU A 271 -16.11 -22.25 8.93
C LEU A 271 -16.48 -21.68 7.57
N ILE A 272 -15.73 -22.03 6.53
CA ILE A 272 -15.96 -21.60 5.15
C ILE A 272 -16.35 -22.82 4.32
N GLY A 273 -17.50 -22.73 3.65
CA GLY A 273 -18.11 -23.80 2.86
C GLY A 273 -17.89 -23.63 1.36
N ALA A 274 -18.93 -23.94 0.59
CA ALA A 274 -18.93 -23.87 -0.87
C ALA A 274 -19.00 -22.42 -1.38
N THR A 275 -18.45 -22.17 -2.57
CA THR A 275 -18.62 -20.91 -3.31
C THR A 275 -19.96 -20.88 -4.04
N ASP A 276 -20.50 -19.68 -4.24
CA ASP A 276 -21.67 -19.40 -5.06
C ASP A 276 -21.27 -18.43 -6.19
N ASP A 277 -21.01 -18.98 -7.38
CA ASP A 277 -20.51 -18.22 -8.52
C ASP A 277 -21.54 -17.20 -9.06
N LYS A 278 -22.83 -17.49 -8.88
CA LYS A 278 -23.93 -16.62 -9.32
C LYS A 278 -24.03 -15.40 -8.40
N LYS A 279 -23.95 -15.64 -7.09
CA LYS A 279 -23.99 -14.59 -6.09
C LYS A 279 -22.63 -13.95 -5.83
N LYS A 280 -21.53 -14.44 -6.43
CA LYS A 280 -20.16 -13.95 -6.20
C LYS A 280 -19.84 -13.89 -4.71
N GLY A 281 -19.90 -15.06 -4.06
CA GLY A 281 -19.68 -15.18 -2.62
C GLY A 281 -19.31 -16.57 -2.17
N VAL A 282 -19.06 -16.72 -0.88
CA VAL A 282 -18.73 -18.01 -0.24
C VAL A 282 -19.58 -18.19 1.02
N TYR A 283 -20.15 -19.38 1.19
CA TYR A 283 -20.93 -19.68 2.39
C TYR A 283 -20.01 -19.80 3.61
N ALA A 284 -20.47 -19.32 4.76
CA ALA A 284 -19.72 -19.41 5.99
C ALA A 284 -20.61 -19.52 7.24
N LEU A 285 -20.02 -20.01 8.33
CA LEU A 285 -20.65 -20.14 9.64
C LEU A 285 -19.64 -19.79 10.74
N ARG A 286 -20.02 -18.91 11.67
CA ARG A 286 -19.26 -18.69 12.89
C ARG A 286 -19.50 -19.83 13.87
N THR A 287 -18.45 -20.34 14.49
CA THR A 287 -18.61 -21.41 15.49
C THR A 287 -19.38 -20.88 16.70
N GLY A 288 -20.38 -21.62 17.16
CA GLY A 288 -21.28 -21.23 18.25
C GLY A 288 -22.52 -20.44 17.81
N GLU A 289 -22.65 -20.11 16.53
CA GLU A 289 -23.85 -19.49 15.94
C GLU A 289 -24.56 -20.47 14.99
N GLN A 290 -25.81 -20.17 14.63
CA GLN A 290 -26.65 -21.04 13.77
C GLN A 290 -26.99 -20.43 12.42
N SER A 291 -26.46 -19.25 12.12
CA SER A 291 -26.79 -18.48 10.92
C SER A 291 -25.76 -18.74 9.83
N VAL A 292 -26.20 -19.37 8.74
CA VAL A 292 -25.37 -19.50 7.54
C VAL A 292 -25.36 -18.15 6.82
N MET A 293 -24.16 -17.68 6.52
CA MET A 293 -23.92 -16.40 5.88
C MET A 293 -23.33 -16.60 4.49
N LEU A 294 -23.58 -15.63 3.61
CA LEU A 294 -22.80 -15.45 2.40
C LEU A 294 -21.80 -14.32 2.63
N LEU A 295 -20.52 -14.63 2.43
CA LEU A 295 -19.43 -13.66 2.48
C LEU A 295 -19.05 -13.22 1.07
N PRO A 296 -18.43 -12.04 0.91
CA PRO A 296 -17.83 -11.63 -0.35
C PRO A 296 -16.81 -12.66 -0.87
N GLU A 297 -16.74 -12.86 -2.19
CA GLU A 297 -15.85 -13.84 -2.84
C GLU A 297 -14.37 -13.57 -2.51
N GLU A 298 -14.02 -12.32 -2.24
CA GLU A 298 -12.68 -11.86 -1.88
C GLU A 298 -12.13 -12.57 -0.62
N VAL A 299 -13.00 -12.97 0.31
CA VAL A 299 -12.61 -13.73 1.51
C VAL A 299 -12.08 -15.11 1.11
N TRP A 300 -12.73 -15.76 0.14
CA TRP A 300 -12.30 -17.06 -0.37
C TRP A 300 -11.04 -16.96 -1.23
N THR A 301 -10.96 -15.98 -2.12
CA THR A 301 -9.82 -15.84 -3.03
C THR A 301 -8.54 -15.42 -2.28
N ALA A 302 -8.67 -14.61 -1.23
CA ALA A 302 -7.54 -14.20 -0.39
C ALA A 302 -7.02 -15.28 0.55
N LEU A 303 -7.81 -16.33 0.84
CA LEU A 303 -7.39 -17.40 1.73
C LEU A 303 -6.15 -18.13 1.17
N PRO A 304 -5.01 -18.16 1.89
CA PRO A 304 -3.80 -18.81 1.44
C PRO A 304 -3.87 -20.33 1.70
N LYS A 305 -4.18 -21.09 0.65
CA LYS A 305 -4.50 -22.53 0.75
C LYS A 305 -3.30 -23.47 0.61
N THR A 306 -2.08 -22.95 0.49
CA THR A 306 -0.89 -23.79 0.32
C THR A 306 0.32 -23.22 1.04
N VAL A 307 1.27 -24.09 1.41
CA VAL A 307 2.57 -23.66 1.93
C VAL A 307 3.27 -22.71 0.95
N ALA A 308 3.20 -22.97 -0.36
CA ALA A 308 3.85 -22.12 -1.37
C ALA A 308 3.25 -20.71 -1.48
N ALA A 309 1.96 -20.55 -1.14
CA ALA A 309 1.32 -19.24 -1.06
C ALA A 309 1.79 -18.45 0.17
N LEU A 310 1.98 -19.13 1.31
CA LEU A 310 2.37 -18.53 2.59
C LEU A 310 3.88 -18.36 2.77
N ARG A 311 4.71 -19.17 2.12
CA ARG A 311 6.15 -19.21 2.37
C ARG A 311 6.82 -17.96 1.83
N ASP A 312 7.75 -17.41 2.61
CA ASP A 312 8.60 -16.31 2.17
C ASP A 312 9.39 -16.71 0.91
N LYS A 313 9.26 -15.90 -0.14
CA LYS A 313 9.89 -16.13 -1.45
C LYS A 313 11.19 -15.36 -1.62
N THR A 314 11.66 -14.65 -0.62
CA THR A 314 12.94 -13.93 -0.65
C THR A 314 14.09 -14.93 -0.74
N VAL A 315 14.91 -14.83 -1.80
CA VAL A 315 16.06 -15.75 -1.98
C VAL A 315 17.18 -15.40 -1.02
N VAL A 316 17.46 -14.11 -0.84
CA VAL A 316 18.48 -13.61 0.09
C VAL A 316 18.00 -12.29 0.70
N ALA A 317 18.10 -12.18 2.02
CA ALA A 317 17.78 -10.98 2.77
C ALA A 317 19.08 -10.35 3.29
N PHE A 318 19.23 -9.05 3.09
CA PHE A 318 20.37 -8.25 3.55
C PHE A 318 19.98 -6.77 3.65
N GLU A 319 20.75 -6.00 4.40
CA GLU A 319 20.57 -4.55 4.49
C GLU A 319 21.44 -3.85 3.44
N ARG A 320 20.82 -3.16 2.47
CA ARG A 320 21.54 -2.52 1.35
C ARG A 320 22.69 -1.63 1.81
N ASP A 321 22.48 -0.88 2.88
CA ASP A 321 23.48 0.07 3.39
C ASP A 321 24.62 -0.58 4.16
N LYS A 322 24.50 -1.87 4.49
CA LYS A 322 25.59 -2.66 5.06
C LYS A 322 26.45 -3.34 4.00
N ILE A 323 26.04 -3.38 2.73
CA ILE A 323 26.86 -4.01 1.67
C ILE A 323 28.08 -3.14 1.38
N THR A 324 29.26 -3.73 1.57
CA THR A 324 30.56 -3.07 1.36
C THR A 324 31.30 -3.58 0.14
N ARG A 325 31.03 -4.82 -0.30
CA ARG A 325 31.68 -5.43 -1.46
C ARG A 325 30.74 -6.41 -2.15
N VAL A 326 30.80 -6.43 -3.48
CA VAL A 326 30.13 -7.42 -4.33
C VAL A 326 31.15 -7.99 -5.30
N ASP A 327 31.31 -9.31 -5.25
CA ASP A 327 32.11 -10.08 -6.20
C ASP A 327 31.18 -10.81 -7.17
N VAL A 328 31.44 -10.71 -8.46
CA VAL A 328 30.68 -11.41 -9.50
C VAL A 328 31.63 -12.26 -10.33
N GLU A 329 31.29 -13.53 -10.52
CA GLU A 329 31.97 -14.47 -11.43
C GLU A 329 30.95 -15.04 -12.40
N ASN A 330 31.21 -14.96 -13.71
CA ASN A 330 30.37 -15.53 -14.77
C ASN A 330 31.18 -15.79 -16.06
N PRO A 331 30.62 -16.43 -17.11
CA PRO A 331 31.34 -16.69 -18.37
C PRO A 331 31.91 -15.46 -19.09
N ARG A 332 31.44 -14.25 -18.78
CA ARG A 332 31.93 -12.98 -19.34
C ARG A 332 33.08 -12.37 -18.55
N GLY A 333 33.53 -13.04 -17.49
CA GLY A 333 34.63 -12.63 -16.63
C GLY A 333 34.23 -12.51 -15.15
N ALA A 334 35.20 -12.10 -14.34
CA ALA A 334 35.02 -11.83 -12.93
C ALA A 334 35.42 -10.38 -12.61
N PHE A 335 34.71 -9.76 -11.67
CA PHE A 335 35.02 -8.42 -11.18
C PHE A 335 34.55 -8.25 -9.74
N THR A 336 35.10 -7.22 -9.09
CA THR A 336 34.70 -6.80 -7.74
C THR A 336 34.34 -5.33 -7.76
N ILE A 337 33.20 -5.00 -7.18
CA ILE A 337 32.88 -3.62 -6.77
C ILE A 337 32.94 -3.48 -5.25
N VAL A 338 33.49 -2.37 -4.78
CA VAL A 338 33.54 -1.98 -3.36
C VAL A 338 32.79 -0.66 -3.17
N ARG A 339 32.15 -0.50 -2.02
CA ARG A 339 31.47 0.74 -1.64
C ARG A 339 32.42 1.59 -0.81
N GLU A 340 32.82 2.73 -1.36
CA GLU A 340 33.62 3.76 -0.67
C GLU A 340 32.72 4.97 -0.40
N GLY A 341 32.35 5.15 0.88
CA GLY A 341 31.31 6.12 1.25
C GLY A 341 29.98 5.79 0.57
N ASP A 342 29.50 6.71 -0.27
CA ASP A 342 28.25 6.54 -1.03
C ASP A 342 28.45 6.13 -2.49
N ARG A 343 29.68 5.78 -2.88
CA ARG A 343 30.00 5.44 -4.27
C ARG A 343 30.53 4.02 -4.41
N TRP A 344 30.08 3.34 -5.45
CA TRP A 344 30.64 2.08 -5.91
C TRP A 344 31.88 2.32 -6.78
N GLN A 345 32.90 1.49 -6.60
CA GLN A 345 34.08 1.46 -7.45
C GLN A 345 34.44 0.02 -7.79
N ILE A 346 34.74 -0.24 -9.06
CA ILE A 346 35.36 -1.48 -9.51
C ILE A 346 36.80 -1.44 -8.99
N SER A 347 37.14 -2.44 -8.19
CA SER A 347 38.49 -2.60 -7.60
C SER A 347 39.28 -3.75 -8.23
N GLN A 348 38.60 -4.72 -8.83
CA GLN A 348 39.23 -5.86 -9.52
C GLN A 348 38.58 -6.10 -10.89
N PRO A 349 39.37 -6.53 -11.90
CA PRO A 349 40.79 -6.88 -11.83
C PRO A 349 41.74 -5.66 -11.73
N GLU A 350 41.25 -4.47 -12.03
CA GLU A 350 41.96 -3.20 -11.84
C GLU A 350 40.98 -2.12 -11.36
N ALA A 351 41.48 -1.01 -10.83
CA ALA A 351 40.64 0.10 -10.37
C ALA A 351 40.03 0.86 -11.56
N LEU A 352 38.70 0.87 -11.67
CA LEU A 352 37.98 1.50 -12.79
C LEU A 352 36.81 2.37 -12.30
N LEU A 353 36.57 3.46 -13.03
CA LEU A 353 35.35 4.26 -12.84
C LEU A 353 34.11 3.40 -13.10
N THR A 354 33.13 3.54 -12.22
CA THR A 354 31.95 2.68 -12.16
C THR A 354 30.69 3.51 -12.36
N ASP A 355 29.81 3.02 -13.23
CA ASP A 355 28.47 3.55 -13.39
C ASP A 355 27.66 3.22 -12.13
N GLN A 356 27.32 4.27 -11.37
CA GLN A 356 26.66 4.14 -10.07
C GLN A 356 25.25 3.55 -10.18
N LEU A 357 24.57 3.81 -11.31
CA LEU A 357 23.24 3.30 -11.56
C LEU A 357 23.31 1.78 -11.82
N GLU A 358 24.24 1.33 -12.65
CA GLU A 358 24.43 -0.09 -12.97
C GLU A 358 24.89 -0.88 -11.73
N ALA A 359 25.83 -0.33 -10.95
CA ALA A 359 26.27 -0.96 -9.70
C ALA A 359 25.14 -1.05 -8.65
N GLY A 360 24.36 0.03 -8.50
CA GLY A 360 23.18 0.04 -7.64
C GLY A 360 22.12 -0.95 -8.10
N ALA A 361 21.88 -1.04 -9.41
CA ALA A 361 20.94 -1.99 -10.02
C ALA A 361 21.37 -3.44 -9.77
N LEU A 362 22.66 -3.76 -9.88
CA LEU A 362 23.18 -5.10 -9.56
C LEU A 362 22.81 -5.51 -8.13
N VAL A 363 23.11 -4.67 -7.14
CA VAL A 363 22.76 -4.94 -5.72
C VAL A 363 21.24 -5.10 -5.54
N MET A 364 20.45 -4.22 -6.16
CA MET A 364 18.99 -4.29 -6.08
C MET A 364 18.42 -5.56 -6.73
N ASN A 365 18.97 -5.98 -7.87
CA ASN A 365 18.55 -7.19 -8.56
C ASN A 365 18.79 -8.43 -7.69
N VAL A 366 19.88 -8.49 -6.93
CA VAL A 366 20.12 -9.58 -5.96
C VAL A 366 19.05 -9.57 -4.86
N ARG A 367 18.77 -8.40 -4.27
CA ARG A 367 17.73 -8.24 -3.23
C ARG A 367 16.33 -8.62 -3.72
N ASN A 368 16.05 -8.32 -4.99
CA ASN A 368 14.75 -8.54 -5.62
C ASN A 368 14.58 -9.95 -6.18
N LEU A 369 15.57 -10.82 -6.05
CA LEU A 369 15.39 -12.24 -6.38
C LEU A 369 14.24 -12.83 -5.56
N ARG A 370 13.28 -13.41 -6.28
CA ARG A 370 12.12 -14.08 -5.69
C ARG A 370 11.98 -15.50 -6.22
N ALA A 371 11.79 -16.44 -5.31
CA ALA A 371 11.52 -17.82 -5.61
C ALA A 371 10.14 -17.97 -6.27
N GLN A 372 10.12 -18.57 -7.45
CA GLN A 372 8.91 -19.01 -8.14
C GLN A 372 8.49 -20.41 -7.71
N ALA A 373 9.44 -21.24 -7.27
CA ALA A 373 9.23 -22.57 -6.68
C ALA A 373 10.42 -22.97 -5.80
N PHE A 374 10.23 -23.93 -4.91
CA PHE A 374 11.27 -24.48 -4.04
C PHE A 374 11.55 -25.94 -4.44
N LEU A 375 12.80 -26.24 -4.78
CA LEU A 375 13.25 -27.57 -5.20
C LEU A 375 13.85 -28.37 -4.02
N SER A 376 14.32 -27.65 -2.99
CA SER A 376 14.77 -28.20 -1.71
C SER A 376 14.56 -27.17 -0.61
N ASP A 377 14.52 -27.60 0.65
CA ASP A 377 14.38 -26.71 1.80
C ASP A 377 15.73 -26.27 2.41
N ASP A 378 16.82 -26.91 2.00
CA ASP A 378 18.15 -26.78 2.56
C ASP A 378 19.24 -26.91 1.47
N ALA A 379 20.49 -27.14 1.89
CA ALA A 379 21.64 -27.27 1.01
C ALA A 379 21.67 -28.57 0.17
N SER A 380 20.80 -29.55 0.43
CA SER A 380 20.82 -30.87 -0.23
C SER A 380 20.63 -30.79 -1.75
N GLY A 381 19.90 -29.79 -2.25
CA GLY A 381 19.69 -29.57 -3.67
C GLY A 381 20.88 -28.94 -4.40
N LEU A 382 21.84 -28.35 -3.68
CA LEU A 382 22.88 -27.50 -4.31
C LEU A 382 23.70 -28.26 -5.35
N ALA A 383 24.21 -29.45 -4.99
CA ALA A 383 25.03 -30.26 -5.88
C ALA A 383 24.30 -30.67 -7.17
N ARG A 384 23.00 -30.96 -7.08
CA ARG A 384 22.18 -31.41 -8.21
C ARG A 384 21.83 -30.28 -9.18
N TYR A 385 21.44 -29.12 -8.65
CA TYR A 385 20.81 -28.07 -9.45
C TYR A 385 21.73 -26.88 -9.75
N VAL A 386 22.67 -26.56 -8.85
CA VAL A 386 23.60 -25.42 -8.98
C VAL A 386 25.06 -25.84 -8.72
N GLY A 387 25.38 -27.14 -8.90
CA GLY A 387 26.74 -27.67 -8.70
C GLY A 387 27.77 -27.14 -9.72
N SER A 388 27.31 -26.60 -10.84
CA SER A 388 28.13 -25.91 -11.84
C SER A 388 27.45 -24.57 -12.17
N PRO A 389 27.60 -23.56 -11.30
CA PRO A 389 26.90 -22.29 -11.46
C PRO A 389 27.43 -21.52 -12.67
N GLN A 390 26.53 -20.91 -13.43
CA GLN A 390 26.89 -19.97 -14.50
C GLN A 390 27.14 -18.57 -13.94
N VAL A 391 26.47 -18.18 -12.86
CA VAL A 391 26.70 -16.89 -12.21
C VAL A 391 26.86 -17.13 -10.72
N LYS A 392 27.92 -16.55 -10.15
CA LYS A 392 28.17 -16.49 -8.72
C LYS A 392 28.24 -15.04 -8.31
N VAL A 393 27.43 -14.64 -7.33
CA VAL A 393 27.46 -13.31 -6.73
C VAL A 393 27.73 -13.45 -5.25
N THR A 394 28.83 -12.90 -4.76
CA THR A 394 29.15 -12.88 -3.33
C THR A 394 28.96 -11.48 -2.78
N LEU A 395 28.09 -11.36 -1.79
CA LEU A 395 27.84 -10.14 -1.05
C LEU A 395 28.66 -10.16 0.24
N THR A 396 29.40 -9.09 0.51
CA THR A 396 30.02 -8.86 1.83
C THR A 396 29.29 -7.72 2.51
N GLU A 397 28.79 -7.99 3.72
CA GLU A 397 28.16 -7.01 4.60
C GLU A 397 29.12 -6.58 5.71
N LYS A 398 28.95 -5.36 6.20
CA LYS A 398 29.63 -4.89 7.40
C LYS A 398 29.23 -5.78 8.58
N ASP A 399 30.23 -6.32 9.29
CA ASP A 399 30.07 -7.14 10.50
C ASP A 399 29.29 -8.46 10.31
N ALA A 400 29.23 -9.01 9.08
CA ALA A 400 28.58 -10.29 8.79
C ALA A 400 29.40 -11.16 7.81
N PRO A 401 29.29 -12.49 7.87
CA PRO A 401 29.98 -13.37 6.93
C PRO A 401 29.46 -13.19 5.50
N PRO A 402 30.31 -13.34 4.46
CA PRO A 402 29.88 -13.22 3.09
C PRO A 402 28.77 -14.21 2.70
N THR A 403 27.86 -13.75 1.86
CA THR A 403 26.77 -14.57 1.32
C THR A 403 26.96 -14.75 -0.18
N THR A 404 27.14 -15.99 -0.62
CA THR A 404 27.29 -16.33 -2.05
C THR A 404 26.00 -16.90 -2.61
N ILE A 405 25.43 -16.20 -3.59
CA ILE A 405 24.31 -16.65 -4.42
C ILE A 405 24.87 -17.34 -5.67
N LEU A 406 24.37 -18.54 -5.95
CA LEU A 406 24.71 -19.35 -7.10
C LEU A 406 23.51 -19.41 -8.04
N LEU A 407 23.71 -19.17 -9.33
CA LEU A 407 22.69 -19.32 -10.36
C LEU A 407 23.16 -20.23 -11.49
N ALA A 408 22.24 -21.06 -11.99
CA ALA A 408 22.48 -21.94 -13.14
C ALA A 408 21.26 -21.96 -14.08
N PRO A 409 21.45 -22.21 -15.39
CA PRO A 409 20.36 -22.46 -16.32
C PRO A 409 19.44 -23.57 -15.83
N SER A 410 18.13 -23.38 -15.99
CA SER A 410 17.13 -24.41 -15.74
C SER A 410 16.50 -24.86 -17.06
N THR A 411 16.12 -26.14 -17.11
CA THR A 411 15.27 -26.69 -18.17
C THR A 411 13.78 -26.56 -17.81
N GLU A 412 13.46 -26.10 -16.61
CA GLU A 412 12.09 -25.94 -16.12
C GLU A 412 11.48 -24.60 -16.59
N THR A 413 10.16 -24.59 -16.75
CA THR A 413 9.39 -23.38 -17.02
C THR A 413 8.29 -23.19 -15.98
N ARG A 414 7.84 -21.95 -15.79
CA ARG A 414 6.64 -21.62 -15.00
C ARG A 414 5.61 -21.01 -15.95
N GLY A 415 4.68 -21.84 -16.40
CA GLY A 415 3.84 -21.51 -17.54
C GLY A 415 4.70 -21.37 -18.81
N SER A 416 4.62 -20.23 -19.48
CA SER A 416 5.46 -19.89 -20.64
C SER A 416 6.79 -19.21 -20.28
N GLN A 417 7.05 -18.92 -19.00
CA GLN A 417 8.24 -18.20 -18.58
C GLN A 417 9.41 -19.16 -18.32
N ALA A 418 10.56 -18.84 -18.91
CA ALA A 418 11.81 -19.55 -18.65
C ALA A 418 12.29 -19.26 -17.22
N THR A 419 12.94 -20.25 -16.60
CA THR A 419 13.46 -20.13 -15.24
C THR A 419 14.97 -20.36 -15.16
N ALA A 420 15.55 -20.04 -14.02
CA ALA A 420 16.90 -20.42 -13.62
C ALA A 420 16.87 -21.05 -12.23
N TYR A 421 17.82 -21.94 -11.94
CA TYR A 421 18.06 -22.40 -10.58
C TYR A 421 18.83 -21.32 -9.81
N ALA A 422 18.46 -21.10 -8.56
CA ALA A 422 19.22 -20.28 -7.63
C ALA A 422 19.35 -20.94 -6.26
N GLY A 423 20.47 -20.72 -5.57
CA GLY A 423 20.66 -21.19 -4.19
C GLY A 423 21.78 -20.44 -3.47
N ILE A 424 21.75 -20.46 -2.15
CA ILE A 424 22.82 -19.90 -1.33
C ILE A 424 23.86 -20.98 -1.04
N ALA A 425 25.12 -20.72 -1.36
CA ALA A 425 26.23 -21.64 -1.13
C ALA A 425 26.27 -22.11 0.34
N GLY A 426 26.32 -23.43 0.54
CA GLY A 426 26.38 -24.08 1.86
C GLY A 426 25.10 -24.03 2.70
N ARG A 427 24.06 -23.29 2.28
CA ARG A 427 22.82 -23.11 3.07
C ARG A 427 21.56 -23.59 2.36
N GLY A 428 21.47 -23.40 1.04
CA GLY A 428 20.19 -23.49 0.33
C GLY A 428 19.19 -22.43 0.83
N PRO A 429 17.87 -22.61 0.63
CA PRO A 429 17.26 -23.62 -0.23
C PRO A 429 17.70 -23.47 -1.69
N VAL A 430 17.42 -24.49 -2.52
CA VAL A 430 17.44 -24.32 -3.98
C VAL A 430 16.05 -24.02 -4.49
N VAL A 431 15.95 -22.97 -5.31
CA VAL A 431 14.71 -22.42 -5.83
C VAL A 431 14.77 -22.23 -7.34
N LEU A 432 13.59 -22.14 -7.96
CA LEU A 432 13.46 -21.56 -9.29
C LEU A 432 13.28 -20.04 -9.17
N VAL A 433 13.95 -19.29 -10.02
CA VAL A 433 13.78 -17.84 -10.21
C VAL A 433 13.54 -17.54 -11.68
N ASP A 434 13.18 -16.30 -12.01
CA ASP A 434 13.11 -15.85 -13.40
C ASP A 434 14.46 -16.03 -14.11
N ALA A 435 14.48 -16.59 -15.33
CA ALA A 435 15.70 -16.80 -16.11
C ALA A 435 16.50 -15.51 -16.36
N LYS A 436 15.83 -14.36 -16.38
CA LYS A 436 16.45 -13.04 -16.50
C LYS A 436 17.45 -12.75 -15.38
N ALA A 437 17.35 -13.43 -14.24
CA ALA A 437 18.34 -13.33 -13.17
C ALA A 437 19.77 -13.69 -13.65
N LEU A 438 19.92 -14.65 -14.57
CA LEU A 438 21.23 -14.99 -15.14
C LEU A 438 21.85 -13.82 -15.91
N THR A 439 21.04 -13.07 -16.66
CA THR A 439 21.51 -11.91 -17.42
C THR A 439 21.70 -10.67 -16.54
N ASP A 440 20.79 -10.44 -15.59
CA ASP A 440 20.77 -9.25 -14.75
C ASP A 440 21.85 -9.27 -13.68
N LEU A 441 22.25 -10.46 -13.22
CA LEU A 441 23.34 -10.66 -12.26
C LEU A 441 24.66 -11.07 -12.91
N GLY A 442 24.61 -11.76 -14.06
CA GLY A 442 25.78 -12.17 -14.83
C GLY A 442 26.36 -11.05 -15.69
N LYS A 443 26.31 -9.79 -15.23
CA LYS A 443 26.81 -8.60 -15.92
C LYS A 443 28.29 -8.73 -16.27
N SER A 444 28.74 -8.07 -17.34
CA SER A 444 30.17 -7.93 -17.63
C SER A 444 30.75 -6.69 -16.94
N ILE A 445 32.06 -6.68 -16.70
CA ILE A 445 32.76 -5.51 -16.15
C ILE A 445 32.53 -4.26 -17.02
N THR A 446 32.51 -4.39 -18.34
CA THR A 446 32.27 -3.29 -19.29
C THR A 446 30.90 -2.66 -19.12
N GLU A 447 29.88 -3.42 -18.74
CA GLU A 447 28.54 -2.87 -18.46
C GLU A 447 28.50 -2.07 -17.16
N LEU A 448 29.33 -2.42 -16.18
CA LEU A 448 29.41 -1.70 -14.90
C LEU A 448 30.33 -0.49 -14.95
N ARG A 449 31.22 -0.40 -15.95
CA ARG A 449 32.12 0.75 -16.09
C ARG A 449 31.32 2.02 -16.41
N ASP A 450 31.81 3.15 -15.90
CA ASP A 450 31.38 4.43 -16.42
C ASP A 450 31.84 4.53 -17.88
N ARG A 451 30.86 4.56 -18.78
CA ARG A 451 31.09 4.61 -20.23
C ARG A 451 31.05 6.02 -20.79
N SER A 452 30.93 7.05 -19.95
CA SER A 452 30.89 8.44 -20.39
C SER A 452 32.22 8.83 -21.02
N VAL A 453 32.20 9.33 -22.26
CA VAL A 453 33.41 9.88 -22.91
C VAL A 453 33.78 11.23 -22.27
N VAL A 454 32.77 12.03 -21.92
CA VAL A 454 32.91 13.30 -21.21
C VAL A 454 32.22 13.20 -19.85
N GLY A 455 32.97 12.71 -18.86
CA GLY A 455 32.48 12.56 -17.49
C GLY A 455 32.24 13.91 -16.79
N GLY A 456 31.14 14.02 -16.06
CA GLY A 456 30.89 15.15 -15.14
C GLY A 456 30.57 16.51 -15.78
N LEU A 457 30.20 16.55 -17.07
CA LEU A 457 29.83 17.79 -17.75
C LEU A 457 28.50 18.34 -17.22
N ASP A 458 28.54 19.51 -16.57
CA ASP A 458 27.36 20.31 -16.27
C ASP A 458 27.05 21.27 -17.43
N ALA A 459 25.94 21.01 -18.13
CA ALA A 459 25.50 21.84 -19.26
C ALA A 459 25.19 23.30 -18.86
N LYS A 460 24.87 23.58 -17.59
CA LYS A 460 24.64 24.96 -17.12
C LYS A 460 25.92 25.76 -16.98
N ALA A 461 27.05 25.07 -16.76
CA ALA A 461 28.37 25.68 -16.69
C ALA A 461 28.90 26.07 -18.09
N VAL A 462 28.34 25.52 -19.16
CA VAL A 462 28.70 25.86 -20.54
C VAL A 462 28.09 27.20 -20.92
N LYS A 463 28.95 28.19 -21.20
CA LYS A 463 28.57 29.54 -21.62
C LYS A 463 29.00 29.87 -23.03
N ARG A 464 30.00 29.17 -23.58
CA ARG A 464 30.32 29.23 -25.01
C ARG A 464 30.55 27.83 -25.58
N LEU A 465 30.22 27.67 -26.86
CA LEU A 465 30.46 26.46 -27.63
C LEU A 465 31.15 26.87 -28.93
N GLN A 466 32.30 26.28 -29.22
CA GLN A 466 32.95 26.39 -30.52
C GLN A 466 32.87 25.05 -31.23
N LEU A 467 32.31 25.04 -32.44
CA LEU A 467 32.30 23.87 -33.32
C LEU A 467 33.12 24.20 -34.56
N THR A 468 34.10 23.36 -34.86
CA THR A 468 34.86 23.37 -36.11
C THR A 468 34.51 22.12 -36.91
N ARG A 469 34.23 22.27 -38.20
CA ARG A 469 33.97 21.18 -39.14
C ARG A 469 34.39 21.57 -40.55
N ASP A 470 35.11 20.69 -41.24
CA ASP A 470 35.57 20.90 -42.64
C ASP A 470 36.25 22.27 -42.86
N GLY A 471 37.05 22.73 -41.89
CA GLY A 471 37.77 24.00 -41.93
C GLY A 471 36.93 25.25 -41.64
N LYS A 472 35.62 25.11 -41.40
CA LYS A 472 34.74 26.19 -40.95
C LYS A 472 34.53 26.13 -39.44
N ALA A 473 34.45 27.28 -38.80
CA ALA A 473 34.19 27.38 -37.36
C ALA A 473 32.95 28.24 -37.09
N VAL A 474 32.22 27.88 -36.03
CA VAL A 474 31.18 28.69 -35.42
C VAL A 474 31.50 28.85 -33.93
N LEU A 475 31.39 30.07 -33.44
CA LEU A 475 31.48 30.38 -32.02
C LEU A 475 30.11 30.85 -31.54
N LEU A 476 29.58 30.18 -30.53
CA LEU A 476 28.28 30.44 -29.93
C LEU A 476 28.47 30.86 -28.48
N GLU A 477 27.70 31.85 -28.03
CA GLU A 477 27.67 32.34 -26.65
C GLU A 477 26.24 32.32 -26.13
N ARG A 478 26.08 31.80 -24.91
CA ARG A 478 24.79 31.74 -24.22
C ARG A 478 24.43 33.12 -23.66
N GLN A 479 23.24 33.61 -23.98
CA GLN A 479 22.68 34.85 -23.44
C GLN A 479 21.55 34.49 -22.47
N GLY A 480 21.75 34.76 -21.18
CA GLY A 480 20.84 34.31 -20.14
C GLY A 480 20.77 32.78 -20.05
N ASP A 481 19.58 32.24 -19.79
CA ASP A 481 19.39 30.81 -19.57
C ASP A 481 18.89 30.04 -20.80
N GLN A 482 18.26 30.70 -21.77
CA GLN A 482 17.58 30.02 -22.89
C GLN A 482 18.05 30.44 -24.29
N GLU A 483 18.78 31.53 -24.41
CA GLU A 483 19.16 32.07 -25.72
C GLU A 483 20.62 31.77 -26.05
N TRP A 484 20.88 31.56 -27.33
CA TRP A 484 22.22 31.41 -27.87
C TRP A 484 22.43 32.42 -28.99
N ARG A 485 23.62 33.01 -29.03
CA ARG A 485 24.03 33.97 -30.05
C ARG A 485 25.28 33.45 -30.76
N MET A 486 25.26 33.50 -32.08
CA MET A 486 26.45 33.29 -32.90
C MET A 486 27.32 34.54 -32.85
N LEU A 487 28.60 34.35 -32.54
CA LEU A 487 29.63 35.40 -32.55
C LEU A 487 30.45 35.38 -33.84
N GLU A 488 30.74 34.17 -34.34
CA GLU A 488 31.49 33.92 -35.59
C GLU A 488 30.76 32.89 -36.46
N PRO A 489 30.84 32.97 -37.80
CA PRO A 489 31.58 33.97 -38.58
C PRO A 489 30.87 35.32 -38.67
N THR A 490 29.57 35.39 -38.31
CA THR A 490 28.81 36.64 -38.32
C THR A 490 27.90 36.70 -37.10
N ARG A 491 27.87 37.85 -36.41
CA ARG A 491 27.05 38.03 -35.21
C ARG A 491 25.55 38.00 -35.53
N ARG A 492 24.82 37.03 -34.98
CA ARG A 492 23.35 36.88 -35.14
C ARG A 492 22.75 35.95 -34.09
N ALA A 493 21.42 35.88 -34.00
CA ALA A 493 20.74 34.87 -33.18
C ALA A 493 21.08 33.46 -33.65
N ALA A 494 21.24 32.53 -32.72
CA ALA A 494 21.46 31.12 -33.02
C ALA A 494 20.21 30.30 -32.64
N ASN A 495 20.00 29.20 -33.37
CA ASN A 495 18.96 28.22 -33.07
C ASN A 495 19.33 27.48 -31.77
N ALA A 496 18.72 27.89 -30.65
CA ALA A 496 19.01 27.34 -29.32
C ALA A 496 18.81 25.81 -29.25
N GLY A 497 17.77 25.28 -29.90
CA GLY A 497 17.50 23.84 -29.93
C GLY A 497 18.67 23.04 -30.53
N ARG A 498 19.22 23.49 -31.66
CA ARG A 498 20.39 22.84 -32.27
C ARG A 498 21.63 22.89 -31.38
N VAL A 499 21.84 23.98 -30.62
CA VAL A 499 22.96 24.08 -29.67
C VAL A 499 22.77 23.09 -28.53
N ASP A 500 21.56 23.03 -27.98
CA ASP A 500 21.22 22.14 -26.89
C ASP A 500 21.31 20.66 -27.31
N ASP A 501 20.96 20.31 -28.56
CA ASP A 501 21.13 18.97 -29.13
C ASP A 501 22.61 18.55 -29.14
N VAL A 502 23.52 19.43 -29.53
CA VAL A 502 24.97 19.16 -29.50
C VAL A 502 25.46 19.00 -28.07
N LEU A 503 25.05 19.89 -27.15
CA LEU A 503 25.41 19.80 -25.73
C LEU A 503 24.91 18.49 -25.10
N PHE A 504 23.68 18.09 -25.44
CA PHE A 504 23.10 16.82 -25.01
C PHE A 504 23.90 15.65 -25.58
N GLY A 505 24.20 15.64 -26.87
CA GLY A 505 24.98 14.58 -27.53
C GLY A 505 26.37 14.41 -26.91
N VAL A 506 27.09 15.51 -26.65
CA VAL A 506 28.41 15.46 -25.99
C VAL A 506 28.30 14.91 -24.56
N ARG A 507 27.30 15.37 -23.79
CA ARG A 507 27.08 14.92 -22.42
C ARG A 507 26.64 13.45 -22.32
N ALA A 508 25.83 12.99 -23.26
CA ALA A 508 25.27 11.64 -23.29
C ALA A 508 26.19 10.62 -23.98
N LEU A 509 27.34 11.06 -24.49
CA LEU A 509 28.24 10.25 -25.30
C LEU A 509 28.80 9.06 -24.50
N LYS A 510 28.41 7.84 -24.89
CA LYS A 510 28.86 6.60 -24.26
C LYS A 510 29.66 5.74 -25.22
N TRP A 511 30.89 5.42 -24.83
CA TRP A 511 31.74 4.54 -25.63
C TRP A 511 31.23 3.11 -25.62
N LYS A 512 31.39 2.43 -26.76
CA LYS A 512 31.14 0.99 -26.94
C LYS A 512 32.42 0.19 -26.82
N GLU A 513 33.53 0.77 -27.27
CA GLU A 513 34.84 0.13 -27.31
C GLU A 513 35.93 1.19 -27.09
N ILE A 514 36.98 0.82 -26.38
CA ILE A 514 38.23 1.60 -26.31
C ILE A 514 39.14 1.00 -27.39
N VAL A 515 39.36 1.75 -28.47
CA VAL A 515 40.07 1.23 -29.65
C VAL A 515 41.56 1.57 -29.65
N ALA A 516 41.95 2.60 -28.89
CA ALA A 516 43.35 2.94 -28.66
C ALA A 516 43.50 3.53 -27.25
N PRO A 517 43.80 2.70 -26.22
CA PRO A 517 43.83 3.15 -24.82
C PRO A 517 44.88 4.22 -24.54
N LYS A 518 45.97 4.28 -25.32
CA LYS A 518 47.01 5.31 -25.20
C LYS A 518 47.08 6.21 -26.44
N GLY A 519 46.04 6.23 -27.26
CA GLY A 519 45.98 7.05 -28.47
C GLY A 519 46.88 6.54 -29.58
N GLU A 520 47.15 5.24 -29.62
CA GLU A 520 47.95 4.61 -30.65
C GLU A 520 47.28 4.76 -32.04
N ASP A 521 48.09 5.07 -33.06
CA ASP A 521 47.66 5.19 -34.47
C ASP A 521 46.44 6.11 -34.70
N PRO A 522 46.53 7.41 -34.37
CA PRO A 522 45.41 8.34 -34.51
C PRO A 522 44.95 8.52 -35.96
N ALA A 523 45.86 8.34 -36.94
CA ALA A 523 45.55 8.43 -38.37
C ALA A 523 44.56 7.35 -38.82
N ARG A 524 44.69 6.12 -38.29
CA ARG A 524 43.71 5.06 -38.53
C ARG A 524 42.30 5.45 -38.11
N TYR A 525 42.13 6.29 -37.09
CA TYR A 525 40.83 6.73 -36.58
C TYR A 525 40.42 8.11 -37.10
N GLY A 526 41.21 8.74 -37.98
CA GLY A 526 40.96 10.09 -38.50
C GLY A 526 41.09 11.18 -37.44
N LEU A 527 41.88 10.95 -36.40
CA LEU A 527 42.12 11.89 -35.30
C LEU A 527 43.45 12.65 -35.45
N ASP A 528 44.29 12.28 -36.41
CA ASP A 528 45.42 13.10 -36.88
C ASP A 528 44.92 14.35 -37.66
N LYS A 529 43.79 14.20 -38.36
CA LYS A 529 43.03 15.26 -39.03
C LYS A 529 41.55 15.11 -38.71
N PRO A 530 41.10 15.56 -37.52
CA PRO A 530 39.71 15.43 -37.09
C PRO A 530 38.74 16.01 -38.12
N THR A 531 37.62 15.31 -38.36
CA THR A 531 36.54 15.81 -39.21
C THR A 531 35.73 16.90 -38.52
N GLY A 532 35.77 16.95 -37.19
CA GLY A 532 35.27 18.07 -36.40
C GLY A 532 35.88 18.16 -35.01
N GLU A 533 35.71 19.33 -34.39
CA GLU A 533 36.17 19.63 -33.03
C GLU A 533 35.09 20.44 -32.31
N ILE A 534 34.72 20.02 -31.09
CA ILE A 534 33.75 20.72 -30.23
C ILE A 534 34.47 21.15 -28.97
N THR A 535 34.59 22.45 -28.75
CA THR A 535 35.10 22.98 -27.47
C THR A 535 34.00 23.68 -26.70
N LEU A 536 33.81 23.25 -25.45
CA LEU A 536 32.86 23.86 -24.52
C LEU A 536 33.63 24.73 -23.52
N PHE A 537 33.16 25.94 -23.27
CA PHE A 537 33.82 26.89 -22.37
C PHE A 537 32.90 27.38 -21.26
N ARG A 538 33.51 27.74 -20.13
CA ARG A 538 32.88 28.57 -19.09
C ARG A 538 32.81 30.04 -19.52
N GLY A 539 32.09 30.86 -18.76
CA GLY A 539 31.88 32.28 -19.06
C GLY A 539 33.16 33.13 -19.01
N ASP A 540 34.18 32.67 -18.29
CA ASP A 540 35.51 33.28 -18.22
C ASP A 540 36.40 32.92 -19.43
N GLY A 541 35.90 32.09 -20.36
CA GLY A 541 36.66 31.60 -21.51
C GLY A 541 37.51 30.36 -21.22
N THR A 542 37.47 29.81 -20.00
CA THR A 542 38.17 28.57 -19.66
C THR A 542 37.53 27.37 -20.38
N ALA A 543 38.31 26.60 -21.13
CA ALA A 543 37.83 25.37 -21.77
C ALA A 543 37.47 24.31 -20.71
N ILE A 544 36.25 23.77 -20.81
CA ILE A 544 35.74 22.67 -19.99
C ILE A 544 36.20 21.34 -20.59
N VAL A 545 35.97 21.16 -21.90
CA VAL A 545 36.36 19.98 -22.66
C VAL A 545 36.49 20.37 -24.13
N THR A 546 37.43 19.71 -24.82
CA THR A 546 37.52 19.71 -26.28
C THR A 546 37.38 18.27 -26.75
N LEU A 547 36.31 17.99 -27.49
CA LEU A 547 36.03 16.69 -28.10
C LEU A 547 36.44 16.73 -29.58
N MET A 548 37.40 15.89 -29.94
CA MET A 548 37.83 15.67 -31.32
C MET A 548 37.02 14.53 -31.92
N VAL A 549 36.49 14.75 -33.12
CA VAL A 549 35.64 13.82 -33.86
C VAL A 549 36.39 13.32 -35.07
N GLY A 550 36.71 12.03 -35.07
CA GLY A 550 37.48 11.36 -36.10
C GLY A 550 36.62 10.90 -37.28
N LYS A 551 37.07 9.84 -37.95
CA LYS A 551 36.34 9.25 -39.07
C LYS A 551 35.08 8.50 -38.61
N LYS A 552 34.08 8.44 -39.49
CA LYS A 552 32.92 7.56 -39.34
C LYS A 552 33.15 6.28 -40.15
N ASP A 553 32.90 5.13 -39.55
CA ASP A 553 33.07 3.81 -40.16
C ASP A 553 31.80 2.97 -39.92
N GLY A 554 30.92 2.96 -40.92
CA GLY A 554 29.58 2.40 -40.80
C GLY A 554 28.77 3.09 -39.68
N GLN A 555 28.43 2.31 -38.65
CA GLN A 555 27.69 2.79 -37.46
C GLN A 555 28.61 3.28 -36.33
N ARG A 556 29.95 3.22 -36.50
CA ARG A 556 30.92 3.64 -35.50
C ARG A 556 31.42 5.06 -35.82
N LEU A 557 31.58 5.86 -34.79
CA LEU A 557 32.28 7.14 -34.83
C LEU A 557 33.43 7.09 -33.83
N TYR A 558 34.62 7.52 -34.24
CA TYR A 558 35.77 7.57 -33.34
C TYR A 558 35.89 8.96 -32.74
N VAL A 559 36.08 9.02 -31.42
CA VAL A 559 36.17 10.28 -30.67
C VAL A 559 37.29 10.22 -29.64
N GLN A 560 37.84 11.39 -29.33
CA GLN A 560 38.90 11.55 -28.34
C GLN A 560 38.75 12.90 -27.66
N THR A 561 38.93 12.96 -26.34
CA THR A 561 39.01 14.25 -25.64
C THR A 561 40.44 14.75 -25.70
N LYS A 562 40.65 16.05 -25.93
CA LYS A 562 42.01 16.62 -26.03
C LYS A 562 42.83 16.48 -24.74
N SER A 563 42.16 16.30 -23.60
CA SER A 563 42.78 16.11 -22.29
C SER A 563 43.23 14.67 -22.00
N ALA A 564 42.83 13.68 -22.79
CA ALA A 564 43.18 12.28 -22.58
C ALA A 564 43.56 11.58 -23.89
N PRO A 565 44.59 10.73 -23.89
CA PRO A 565 45.05 10.08 -25.12
C PRO A 565 44.08 9.00 -25.62
N THR A 566 43.16 8.50 -24.80
CA THR A 566 42.26 7.41 -25.14
C THR A 566 41.35 7.72 -26.33
N ILE A 567 41.34 6.84 -27.34
CA ILE A 567 40.40 6.90 -28.46
C ILE A 567 39.27 5.90 -28.23
N TYR A 568 38.04 6.40 -28.33
CA TYR A 568 36.81 5.66 -28.13
C TYR A 568 36.07 5.46 -29.44
N ALA A 569 35.47 4.29 -29.62
CA ALA A 569 34.42 4.09 -30.60
C ALA A 569 33.05 4.27 -29.92
N VAL A 570 32.22 5.15 -30.48
CA VAL A 570 30.84 5.42 -30.07
C VAL A 570 29.89 5.07 -31.22
N GLU A 571 28.59 4.95 -30.95
CA GLU A 571 27.60 4.86 -32.04
C GLU A 571 27.49 6.21 -32.74
N ALA A 572 27.53 6.21 -34.07
CA ALA A 572 27.55 7.44 -34.86
C ALA A 572 26.27 8.30 -34.68
N GLY A 573 25.15 7.70 -34.29
CA GLY A 573 23.91 8.42 -33.99
C GLY A 573 23.88 9.10 -32.60
N GLN A 574 24.85 8.83 -31.71
CA GLN A 574 24.89 9.49 -30.39
C GLN A 574 25.34 10.96 -30.48
N LEU A 575 26.03 11.33 -31.56
CA LEU A 575 26.55 12.67 -31.77
C LEU A 575 26.23 13.11 -33.20
N GLU A 576 25.10 13.78 -33.36
CA GLU A 576 24.73 14.40 -34.61
C GLU A 576 25.27 15.83 -34.66
N LEU A 577 26.27 16.04 -35.52
CA LEU A 577 26.80 17.37 -35.78
C LEU A 577 26.11 17.99 -37.00
N PRO A 578 25.82 19.30 -36.96
CA PRO A 578 25.31 20.01 -38.13
C PRO A 578 26.24 19.82 -39.34
N LYS A 579 25.65 19.81 -40.54
CA LYS A 579 26.37 19.52 -41.78
C LYS A 579 27.33 20.65 -42.11
N ILE A 580 26.91 21.87 -41.86
CA ILE A 580 27.73 23.07 -41.97
C ILE A 580 27.53 23.94 -40.72
N PRO A 581 28.56 24.64 -40.20
CA PRO A 581 28.40 25.48 -39.01
C PRO A 581 27.33 26.58 -39.15
N GLU A 582 26.98 26.98 -40.37
CA GLU A 582 25.86 27.89 -40.66
C GLU A 582 24.48 27.31 -40.33
N ASP A 583 24.36 26.01 -40.08
CA ASP A 583 23.12 25.36 -39.64
C ASP A 583 22.68 25.84 -38.25
N PHE A 584 23.51 26.52 -37.46
CA PHE A 584 23.05 27.12 -36.20
C PHE A 584 22.27 28.42 -36.37
N GLN A 585 21.98 28.86 -37.60
CA GLN A 585 21.19 30.07 -37.83
C GLN A 585 19.75 29.88 -37.31
N GLY A 586 19.33 30.80 -36.45
CA GLY A 586 17.99 30.84 -35.84
C GLY A 586 17.07 31.83 -36.52
#